data_AF-A0A6J4FSG3-F1
#
_entry.id   AF-A0A6J4FSG3-F1
#
_cell.length_a   1.000
_cell.length_b   1.000
_cell.length_c   1.000
_cell.angle_alpha   90.00
_cell.angle_beta   90.00
_cell.angle_gamma   90.00
#
_symmetry.space_group_name_H-M   'P 1'
#
loop_
_entity.id
_entity.type
_entity.pdbx_description
1 polymer ?
#
loop_
_entity_poly.entity_id
_entity_poly.type
_entity_poly.pdbx_seq_one_letter_code
_entity_poly.pdbx_strand_id
1 'polypeptide(L)'
;MSEIITVGLDLAKRVFQVHGVDSAGAVTLRRQLRRSEVVKFFSSLSRCVVGMEACASAHYWGRTLVKLGHEVRLIAASQVKPYVKRGRKNDATDAAAIAEAVTRPHMQFVPIKTEEAQAALMLHRTRRLLMTQRTMLANALRSHFAEYGIVEPEGQAGLARLVVLALDAPDAALPEAAREALAMVAAHWRDTDAKIDALDHEILRWHRGNADSQRIATIPGIGPLIASAIVATMGDPGRFKTGRDFAAWLGLVPSQNSTGGKTVLGPITKAGDRYLRSLLVVGATSALWRRRKEKGTWLAALMARKTVRQVSIALANKMARMAWAILAKGGVYREPTALAA
;
A
#
# COMPACT_ATOMS: atom_id res chain seq x y z
N MET A 1 -28.94 28.02 17.64
CA MET A 1 -28.50 26.70 17.13
C MET A 1 -27.18 26.37 17.80
N SER A 2 -27.04 25.19 18.40
CA SER A 2 -25.75 24.79 18.98
C SER A 2 -24.70 24.66 17.88
N GLU A 3 -23.47 25.08 18.20
CA GLU A 3 -22.35 25.07 17.26
C GLU A 3 -21.95 23.64 16.89
N ILE A 4 -21.71 23.40 15.59
CA ILE A 4 -21.26 22.09 15.09
C ILE A 4 -19.75 21.95 15.36
N ILE A 5 -19.36 21.10 16.31
CA ILE A 5 -17.94 20.90 16.65
C ILE A 5 -17.31 19.70 15.92
N THR A 6 -18.13 18.72 15.53
CA THR A 6 -17.67 17.48 14.89
C THR A 6 -18.61 17.09 13.77
N VAL A 7 -18.05 16.70 12.64
CA VAL A 7 -18.76 16.22 11.46
C VAL A 7 -18.23 14.85 11.07
N GLY A 8 -19.12 13.86 10.97
CA GLY A 8 -18.87 12.66 10.19
C GLY A 8 -19.29 12.89 8.75
N LEU A 9 -18.36 12.72 7.82
CA LEU A 9 -18.59 12.86 6.40
C LEU A 9 -18.35 11.52 5.70
N ASP A 10 -19.44 10.90 5.26
CA ASP A 10 -19.38 9.69 4.44
C ASP A 10 -19.26 10.06 2.96
N LEU A 11 -18.22 9.52 2.32
CA LEU A 11 -17.79 9.90 0.96
C LEU A 11 -18.27 8.86 -0.04
N ALA A 12 -19.13 9.28 -0.98
CA ALA A 12 -19.51 8.46 -2.14
C ALA A 12 -19.05 9.08 -3.46
N LYS A 13 -19.48 8.51 -4.59
CA LYS A 13 -19.12 9.01 -5.93
C LYS A 13 -19.79 10.36 -6.25
N ARG A 14 -21.06 10.54 -5.86
CA ARG A 14 -21.91 11.68 -6.30
C ARG A 14 -22.50 12.49 -5.15
N VAL A 15 -23.05 11.79 -4.15
CA VAL A 15 -23.77 12.37 -3.01
C VAL A 15 -23.08 11.90 -1.74
N PHE A 16 -22.73 12.84 -0.87
CA PHE A 16 -22.04 12.60 0.40
C PHE A 16 -23.03 12.81 1.52
N GLN A 17 -22.82 12.12 2.63
CA GLN A 17 -23.69 12.25 3.78
C GLN A 17 -22.95 12.94 4.92
N VAL A 18 -23.54 14.03 5.42
CA VAL A 18 -23.03 14.83 6.52
C VAL A 18 -23.81 14.50 7.79
N HIS A 19 -23.09 14.30 8.88
CA HIS A 19 -23.62 14.15 10.22
C HIS A 19 -22.87 15.06 11.19
N GLY A 20 -23.49 16.16 11.62
CA GLY A 20 -22.91 17.14 12.54
C GLY A 20 -23.44 16.97 13.96
N VAL A 21 -22.54 17.09 14.94
CA VAL A 21 -22.85 17.07 16.38
C VAL A 21 -22.23 18.25 17.12
N ASP A 22 -22.87 18.67 18.20
CA ASP A 22 -22.37 19.70 19.12
C ASP A 22 -21.49 19.12 20.25
N SER A 23 -21.07 19.98 21.18
CA SER A 23 -20.19 19.62 22.30
C SER A 23 -20.80 18.62 23.29
N ALA A 24 -22.13 18.52 23.34
CA ALA A 24 -22.83 17.52 24.14
C ALA A 24 -23.02 16.20 23.38
N GLY A 25 -22.59 16.13 22.11
CA GLY A 25 -22.84 15.00 21.23
C GLY A 25 -24.26 14.96 20.68
N ALA A 26 -25.05 16.03 20.87
CA ALA A 26 -26.38 16.12 20.29
C ALA A 26 -26.27 16.38 18.79
N VAL A 27 -27.15 15.73 18.03
CA VAL A 27 -27.13 15.84 16.57
C VAL A 27 -27.77 17.15 16.15
N THR A 28 -26.98 18.01 15.51
CA THR A 28 -27.40 19.35 15.07
C THR A 28 -27.59 19.44 13.56
N LEU A 29 -27.00 18.51 12.80
CA LEU A 29 -27.11 18.49 11.35
C LEU A 29 -27.13 17.07 10.78
N ARG A 30 -28.07 16.79 9.88
CA ARG A 30 -28.04 15.64 8.98
C ARG A 30 -28.44 16.09 7.59
N ARG A 31 -27.54 15.95 6.61
CA ARG A 31 -27.80 16.45 5.26
C ARG A 31 -27.02 15.65 4.21
N GLN A 32 -27.62 15.51 3.03
CA GLN A 32 -26.92 15.09 1.83
C GLN A 32 -26.34 16.28 1.07
N LEU A 33 -25.10 16.13 0.61
CA LEU A 33 -24.43 17.11 -0.24
C LEU A 33 -24.00 16.46 -1.54
N ARG A 34 -24.32 17.09 -2.67
CA ARG A 34 -23.66 16.77 -3.93
C ARG A 34 -22.21 17.16 -3.85
N ARG A 35 -21.37 16.47 -4.61
CA ARG A 35 -19.93 16.75 -4.70
C ARG A 35 -19.59 18.24 -4.91
N SER A 36 -20.37 18.94 -5.74
CA SER A 36 -20.20 20.37 -6.05
C SER A 36 -20.57 21.31 -4.89
N GLU A 37 -21.36 20.84 -3.92
CA GLU A 37 -21.86 21.65 -2.81
C GLU A 37 -20.92 21.61 -1.59
N VAL A 38 -20.02 20.62 -1.51
CA VAL A 38 -19.17 20.36 -0.35
C VAL A 38 -18.31 21.58 0.00
N VAL A 39 -17.61 22.16 -0.98
CA VAL A 39 -16.74 23.33 -0.73
C VAL A 39 -17.55 24.50 -0.19
N LYS A 40 -18.65 24.87 -0.87
CA LYS A 40 -19.52 25.97 -0.43
C LYS A 40 -20.07 25.74 0.98
N PHE A 41 -20.50 24.51 1.27
CA PHE A 41 -21.03 24.16 2.58
C PHE A 41 -19.98 24.31 3.68
N PHE A 42 -18.81 23.69 3.53
CA PHE A 42 -17.75 23.75 4.56
C PHE A 42 -17.13 25.16 4.68
N SER A 43 -17.06 25.95 3.60
CA SER A 43 -16.64 27.35 3.68
C SER A 43 -17.55 28.23 4.54
N SER A 44 -18.83 27.87 4.69
CA SER A 44 -19.78 28.57 5.57
C SER A 44 -19.82 28.06 7.00
N LEU A 45 -19.13 26.95 7.29
CA LEU A 45 -19.14 26.31 8.61
C LEU A 45 -17.98 26.84 9.46
N SER A 46 -18.18 27.03 10.76
CA SER A 46 -17.08 27.32 11.68
C SER A 46 -16.08 26.15 11.72
N ARG A 47 -14.86 26.42 12.19
CA ARG A 47 -13.82 25.40 12.31
C ARG A 47 -14.32 24.25 13.19
N CYS A 48 -14.22 23.04 12.68
CA CYS A 48 -14.70 21.83 13.35
C CYS A 48 -13.78 20.64 13.04
N VAL A 49 -13.95 19.55 13.79
CA VAL A 49 -13.32 18.26 13.46
C VAL A 49 -14.15 17.57 12.38
N VAL A 50 -13.51 17.09 11.31
CA VAL A 50 -14.17 16.32 10.24
C VAL A 50 -13.58 14.92 10.18
N GLY A 51 -14.38 13.93 10.56
CA GLY A 51 -14.07 12.52 10.35
C GLY A 51 -14.48 12.09 8.95
N MET A 52 -13.63 11.31 8.28
CA MET A 52 -13.95 10.63 7.03
C MET A 52 -13.37 9.22 7.03
N GLU A 53 -14.07 8.27 6.40
CA GLU A 53 -13.45 6.98 6.12
C GLU A 53 -12.34 7.12 5.07
N ALA A 54 -11.22 6.43 5.28
CA ALA A 54 -10.11 6.37 4.34
C ALA A 54 -10.53 5.59 3.07
N CYS A 55 -10.90 6.33 2.03
CA CYS A 55 -11.27 5.80 0.71
C CYS A 55 -10.47 6.48 -0.43
N ALA A 56 -10.77 6.11 -1.68
CA ALA A 56 -10.03 6.60 -2.85
C ALA A 56 -10.03 8.14 -2.98
N SER A 57 -11.14 8.81 -2.62
CA SER A 57 -11.27 10.28 -2.70
C SER A 57 -10.93 11.00 -1.39
N ALA A 58 -10.71 10.28 -0.29
CA ALA A 58 -10.54 10.86 1.03
C ALA A 58 -9.30 11.76 1.16
N HIS A 59 -8.21 11.46 0.44
CA HIS A 59 -7.02 12.31 0.46
C HIS A 59 -7.26 13.67 -0.20
N TYR A 60 -7.97 13.71 -1.34
CA TYR A 60 -8.37 14.96 -2.00
C TYR A 60 -9.24 15.80 -1.07
N TRP A 61 -10.33 15.22 -0.56
CA TRP A 61 -11.25 15.92 0.34
C TRP A 61 -10.57 16.34 1.65
N GLY A 62 -9.67 15.51 2.17
CA GLY A 62 -8.90 15.84 3.35
C GLY A 62 -8.08 17.10 3.16
N ARG A 63 -7.32 17.19 2.06
CA ARG A 63 -6.56 18.42 1.74
C ARG A 63 -7.47 19.62 1.50
N THR A 64 -8.57 19.45 0.78
CA THR A 64 -9.52 20.53 0.51
C THR A 64 -10.12 21.09 1.80
N LEU A 65 -10.59 20.23 2.70
CA LEU A 65 -11.21 20.65 3.96
C LEU A 65 -10.19 21.23 4.96
N VAL A 66 -8.95 20.73 4.96
CA VAL A 66 -7.84 21.35 5.72
C VAL A 66 -7.56 22.77 5.21
N LYS A 67 -7.56 23.01 3.89
CA LYS A 67 -7.38 24.36 3.31
C LYS A 67 -8.51 25.33 3.69
N LEU A 68 -9.70 24.82 4.00
CA LEU A 68 -10.82 25.62 4.51
C LEU A 68 -10.75 25.88 6.02
N GLY A 69 -9.73 25.35 6.71
CA GLY A 69 -9.48 25.61 8.14
C GLY A 69 -10.01 24.54 9.11
N HIS A 70 -10.57 23.43 8.61
CA HIS A 70 -11.07 22.34 9.46
C HIS A 70 -9.95 21.38 9.89
N GLU A 71 -10.14 20.73 11.04
CA GLU A 71 -9.28 19.63 11.47
C GLU A 71 -9.80 18.32 10.90
N VAL A 72 -9.11 17.76 9.91
CA VAL A 72 -9.58 16.55 9.22
C VAL A 72 -8.85 15.30 9.69
N ARG A 73 -9.62 14.26 9.99
CA ARG A 73 -9.14 12.98 10.52
C ARG A 73 -9.68 11.83 9.69
N LEU A 74 -8.79 11.10 9.00
CA LEU A 74 -9.17 9.92 8.22
C LEU A 74 -9.14 8.66 9.10
N ILE A 75 -10.16 7.81 8.99
CA ILE A 75 -10.29 6.59 9.80
C ILE A 75 -10.26 5.37 8.88
N ALA A 76 -9.51 4.33 9.25
CA ALA A 76 -9.56 3.08 8.48
C ALA A 76 -10.95 2.43 8.58
N ALA A 77 -11.47 1.91 7.46
CA ALA A 77 -12.78 1.22 7.39
C ALA A 77 -13.01 0.21 8.52
N SER A 78 -11.99 -0.59 8.85
CA SER A 78 -12.05 -1.60 9.90
C SER A 78 -12.23 -1.02 11.31
N GLN A 79 -11.85 0.24 11.52
CA GLN A 79 -12.02 0.97 12.77
C GLN A 79 -13.34 1.74 12.84
N VAL A 80 -13.98 2.05 11.70
CA VAL A 80 -15.34 2.61 11.66
C VAL A 80 -16.39 1.52 11.88
N LYS A 81 -16.17 0.32 11.31
CA LYS A 81 -17.13 -0.81 11.34
C LYS A 81 -17.74 -1.12 12.72
N PRO A 82 -17.00 -1.10 13.85
CA PRO A 82 -17.58 -1.35 15.18
C PRO A 82 -18.64 -0.34 15.62
N TYR A 83 -18.65 0.87 15.04
CA TYR A 83 -19.59 1.96 15.37
C TYR A 83 -20.85 1.95 14.48
N VAL A 84 -20.88 1.13 13.43
CA VAL A 84 -22.06 0.98 12.56
C VAL A 84 -23.12 0.16 13.29
N LYS A 85 -24.33 0.72 13.45
CA LYS A 85 -25.43 0.04 14.14
C LYS A 85 -25.83 -1.24 13.39
N ARG A 86 -25.93 -2.36 14.12
CA ARG A 86 -26.27 -3.68 13.55
C ARG A 86 -27.62 -3.63 12.81
N GLY A 87 -27.67 -4.26 11.63
CA GLY A 87 -28.91 -4.44 10.85
C GLY A 87 -29.39 -3.22 10.04
N ARG A 88 -28.68 -2.09 10.06
CA ARG A 88 -29.04 -0.88 9.28
C ARG A 88 -27.83 -0.34 8.54
N LYS A 89 -27.70 -0.70 7.25
CA LYS A 89 -26.67 -0.14 6.37
C LYS A 89 -27.27 0.95 5.49
N ASN A 90 -26.94 2.20 5.77
CA ASN A 90 -27.21 3.33 4.90
C ASN A 90 -26.18 4.44 5.16
N ASP A 91 -25.98 5.31 4.19
CA ASP A 91 -24.98 6.39 4.22
C ASP A 91 -25.15 7.28 5.47
N ALA A 92 -26.38 7.49 5.95
CA ALA A 92 -26.67 8.26 7.18
C ALA A 92 -26.16 7.61 8.45
N THR A 93 -26.22 6.27 8.53
CA THR A 93 -25.68 5.50 9.65
C THR A 93 -24.16 5.44 9.57
N ASP A 94 -23.60 5.35 8.36
CA ASP A 94 -22.16 5.35 8.15
C ASP A 94 -21.54 6.72 8.52
N ALA A 95 -22.16 7.83 8.11
CA ALA A 95 -21.75 9.17 8.52
C ALA A 95 -21.85 9.37 10.05
N ALA A 96 -22.89 8.85 10.69
CA ALA A 96 -23.02 8.89 12.15
C ALA A 96 -21.92 8.06 12.85
N ALA A 97 -21.62 6.87 12.34
CA ALA A 97 -20.56 6.01 12.87
C ALA A 97 -19.17 6.69 12.74
N ILE A 98 -18.92 7.40 11.64
CA ILE A 98 -17.70 8.20 11.46
C ILE A 98 -17.63 9.34 12.49
N ALA A 99 -18.74 10.09 12.69
CA ALA A 99 -18.81 11.17 13.66
C ALA A 99 -18.55 10.67 15.10
N GLU A 100 -19.00 9.45 15.41
CA GLU A 100 -18.74 8.83 16.70
C GLU A 100 -17.30 8.33 16.82
N ALA A 101 -16.77 7.68 15.79
CA ALA A 101 -15.43 7.10 15.78
C ALA A 101 -14.33 8.18 15.88
N VAL A 102 -14.52 9.33 15.24
CA VAL A 102 -13.50 10.40 15.16
C VAL A 102 -13.19 11.07 16.50
N THR A 103 -14.10 10.99 17.47
CA THR A 103 -13.94 11.58 18.80
C THR A 103 -13.25 10.66 19.80
N ARG A 104 -12.97 9.41 19.43
CA ARG A 104 -12.46 8.40 20.38
C ARG A 104 -10.97 8.64 20.70
N PRO A 105 -10.58 8.76 21.98
CA PRO A 105 -9.21 9.14 22.38
C PRO A 105 -8.10 8.22 21.87
N HIS A 106 -8.39 6.93 21.71
CA HIS A 106 -7.42 5.92 21.27
C HIS A 106 -7.49 5.64 19.77
N MET A 107 -8.25 6.45 19.00
CA MET A 107 -8.37 6.28 17.56
C MET A 107 -7.03 6.55 16.86
N GLN A 108 -6.65 5.67 15.95
CA GLN A 108 -5.49 5.88 15.09
C GLN A 108 -5.96 6.37 13.73
N PHE A 109 -5.52 7.57 13.35
CA PHE A 109 -5.92 8.17 12.09
C PHE A 109 -4.94 7.83 10.96
N VAL A 110 -5.48 7.72 9.74
CA VAL A 110 -4.70 7.59 8.52
C VAL A 110 -4.22 8.99 8.10
N PRO A 111 -2.92 9.21 7.86
CA PRO A 111 -2.44 10.51 7.46
C PRO A 111 -3.00 10.93 6.10
N ILE A 112 -3.38 12.20 5.98
CA ILE A 112 -3.70 12.83 4.70
C ILE A 112 -2.39 12.99 3.95
N LYS A 113 -2.26 12.32 2.82
CA LYS A 113 -1.04 12.39 2.00
C LYS A 113 -0.97 13.73 1.27
N THR A 114 0.24 14.23 1.09
CA THR A 114 0.51 15.33 0.16
C THR A 114 0.22 14.88 -1.28
N GLU A 115 0.10 15.84 -2.19
CA GLU A 115 -0.16 15.55 -3.60
C GLU A 115 1.02 14.81 -4.23
N GLU A 116 2.24 15.18 -3.86
CA GLU A 116 3.49 14.58 -4.31
C GLU A 116 3.60 13.13 -3.83
N ALA A 117 3.29 12.85 -2.56
CA ALA A 117 3.29 11.48 -2.03
C ALA A 117 2.20 10.64 -2.69
N GLN A 118 1.02 11.20 -2.96
CA GLN A 118 -0.06 10.51 -3.66
C GLN A 118 0.31 10.21 -5.12
N ALA A 119 0.97 11.15 -5.80
CA ALA A 119 1.48 10.96 -7.16
C ALA A 119 2.56 9.86 -7.21
N ALA A 120 3.50 9.85 -6.27
CA ALA A 120 4.50 8.79 -6.16
C ALA A 120 3.86 7.41 -5.97
N LEU A 121 2.87 7.29 -5.09
CA LEU A 121 2.12 6.04 -4.91
C LEU A 121 1.32 5.65 -6.15
N MET A 122 0.84 6.61 -6.93
CA MET A 122 0.16 6.32 -8.19
C MET A 122 1.10 5.66 -9.21
N LEU A 123 2.36 6.10 -9.31
CA LEU A 123 3.38 5.40 -10.12
C LEU A 123 3.52 3.93 -9.71
N HIS A 124 3.62 3.66 -8.40
CA HIS A 124 3.69 2.31 -7.86
C HIS A 124 2.45 1.45 -8.19
N ARG A 125 1.25 2.03 -8.11
CA ARG A 125 0.00 1.32 -8.40
C ARG A 125 -0.15 1.02 -9.88
N THR A 126 0.16 1.98 -10.75
CA THR A 126 0.17 1.78 -12.20
C THR A 126 1.17 0.71 -12.57
N ARG A 127 2.39 0.77 -12.03
CA ARG A 127 3.42 -0.26 -12.27
C ARG A 127 2.92 -1.65 -11.87
N ARG A 128 2.29 -1.78 -10.69
CA ARG A 128 1.72 -3.06 -10.23
C ARG A 128 0.63 -3.57 -11.17
N LEU A 129 -0.26 -2.70 -11.64
CA LEU A 129 -1.30 -3.04 -12.61
C LEU A 129 -0.67 -3.60 -13.90
N LEU A 130 0.28 -2.87 -14.49
CA LEU A 130 0.95 -3.29 -15.71
C LEU A 130 1.74 -4.59 -15.51
N MET A 131 2.41 -4.79 -14.38
CA MET A 131 3.08 -6.08 -14.09
C MET A 131 2.10 -7.27 -14.05
N THR A 132 0.87 -7.02 -13.57
CA THR A 132 -0.18 -8.05 -13.53
C THR A 132 -0.61 -8.39 -14.96
N GLN A 133 -0.87 -7.36 -15.78
CA GLN A 133 -1.21 -7.51 -17.19
C GLN A 133 -0.08 -8.19 -17.98
N ARG A 134 1.18 -7.79 -17.80
CA ARG A 134 2.36 -8.44 -18.41
C ARG A 134 2.40 -9.93 -18.12
N THR A 135 2.08 -10.33 -16.89
CA THR A 135 2.05 -11.74 -16.50
C THR A 135 0.87 -12.47 -17.17
N MET A 136 -0.31 -11.85 -17.23
CA MET A 136 -1.47 -12.41 -17.92
C MET A 136 -1.18 -12.64 -19.41
N LEU A 137 -0.58 -11.65 -20.07
CA LEU A 137 -0.22 -11.72 -21.49
C LEU A 137 0.85 -12.77 -21.76
N ALA A 138 1.87 -12.86 -20.90
CA ALA A 138 2.90 -13.89 -21.00
C ALA A 138 2.31 -15.31 -20.89
N ASN A 139 1.33 -15.50 -20.00
CA ASN A 139 0.66 -16.79 -19.84
C ASN A 139 -0.27 -17.10 -21.02
N ALA A 140 -0.97 -16.09 -21.56
CA ALA A 140 -1.79 -16.24 -22.76
C ALA A 140 -0.95 -16.65 -23.97
N LEU A 141 0.19 -15.99 -24.21
CA LEU A 141 1.12 -16.36 -25.28
C LEU A 141 1.57 -17.83 -25.15
N ARG A 142 2.03 -18.22 -23.96
CA ARG A 142 2.45 -19.61 -23.71
C ARG A 142 1.31 -20.59 -23.98
N SER A 143 0.10 -20.30 -23.52
CA SER A 143 -1.06 -21.16 -23.72
C SER A 143 -1.42 -21.29 -25.20
N HIS A 144 -1.52 -20.19 -25.93
CA HIS A 144 -1.92 -20.20 -27.33
C HIS A 144 -0.88 -20.88 -28.23
N PHE A 145 0.41 -20.68 -27.99
CA PHE A 145 1.44 -21.42 -28.73
C PHE A 145 1.40 -22.93 -28.43
N ALA A 146 1.11 -23.30 -27.18
CA ALA A 146 1.00 -24.72 -26.80
C ALA A 146 -0.17 -25.44 -27.48
N GLU A 147 -1.27 -24.74 -27.82
CA GLU A 147 -2.38 -25.31 -28.61
C GLU A 147 -1.91 -25.78 -30.01
N TYR A 148 -0.84 -25.18 -30.54
CA TYR A 148 -0.21 -25.57 -31.81
C TYR A 148 1.05 -26.43 -31.63
N GLY A 149 1.26 -26.98 -30.44
CA GLY A 149 2.43 -27.84 -30.14
C GLY A 149 3.74 -27.09 -29.96
N ILE A 150 3.73 -25.76 -29.95
CA ILE A 150 4.93 -24.92 -29.78
C ILE A 150 5.11 -24.63 -28.29
N VAL A 151 6.10 -25.26 -27.67
CA VAL A 151 6.36 -25.14 -26.23
C VAL A 151 7.79 -24.69 -25.99
N GLU A 152 7.93 -23.62 -25.21
CA GLU A 152 9.22 -23.06 -24.81
C GLU A 152 9.45 -23.23 -23.29
N PRO A 153 10.72 -23.37 -22.84
CA PRO A 153 11.06 -23.44 -21.42
C PRO A 153 10.48 -22.27 -20.61
N GLU A 154 10.12 -22.56 -19.36
CA GLU A 154 9.65 -21.53 -18.44
C GLU A 154 10.69 -20.42 -18.23
N GLY A 155 10.20 -19.19 -18.03
CA GLY A 155 11.02 -18.02 -17.79
C GLY A 155 11.15 -17.07 -18.98
N GLN A 156 12.04 -16.08 -18.82
CA GLN A 156 12.10 -14.92 -19.72
C GLN A 156 12.68 -15.25 -21.09
N ALA A 157 13.66 -16.16 -21.15
CA ALA A 157 14.29 -16.55 -22.42
C ALA A 157 13.30 -17.27 -23.35
N GLY A 158 12.52 -18.21 -22.81
CA GLY A 158 11.47 -18.88 -23.58
C GLY A 158 10.37 -17.92 -24.02
N LEU A 159 9.93 -17.02 -23.14
CA LEU A 159 8.95 -15.99 -23.50
C LEU A 159 9.46 -15.06 -24.60
N ALA A 160 10.73 -14.65 -24.56
CA ALA A 160 11.33 -13.82 -25.59
C ALA A 160 11.29 -14.52 -26.96
N ARG A 161 11.57 -15.82 -27.02
CA ARG A 161 11.44 -16.60 -28.27
C ARG A 161 10.01 -16.65 -28.78
N LEU A 162 9.02 -16.89 -27.92
CA LEU A 162 7.60 -16.85 -28.31
C LEU A 162 7.19 -15.46 -28.82
N VAL A 163 7.69 -14.39 -28.20
CA VAL A 163 7.42 -13.02 -28.61
C VAL A 163 8.06 -12.70 -29.96
N VAL A 164 9.23 -13.24 -30.27
CA VAL A 164 9.87 -13.14 -31.61
C VAL A 164 9.07 -13.92 -32.64
N LEU A 165 8.70 -15.16 -32.33
CA LEU A 165 7.88 -16.01 -33.18
C LEU A 165 6.52 -15.37 -33.48
N ALA A 166 5.91 -14.65 -32.54
CA ALA A 166 4.62 -14.01 -32.77
C ALA A 166 4.67 -12.76 -33.66
N LEU A 167 5.82 -12.08 -33.76
CA LEU A 167 5.90 -10.73 -34.33
C LEU A 167 6.93 -10.58 -35.45
N ASP A 168 8.12 -11.14 -35.28
CA ASP A 168 9.26 -10.87 -36.16
C ASP A 168 9.54 -12.05 -37.11
N ALA A 169 9.21 -13.28 -36.70
CA ALA A 169 9.41 -14.48 -37.49
C ALA A 169 8.21 -15.45 -37.37
N PRO A 170 7.00 -15.05 -37.80
CA PRO A 170 5.80 -15.88 -37.68
C PRO A 170 5.91 -17.18 -38.49
N ASP A 171 5.59 -18.28 -37.85
CA ASP A 171 5.55 -19.59 -38.50
C ASP A 171 4.40 -19.64 -39.51
N ALA A 172 4.75 -19.76 -40.79
CA ALA A 172 3.80 -19.84 -41.89
C ALA A 172 2.87 -21.06 -41.80
N ALA A 173 3.25 -22.09 -41.04
CA ALA A 173 2.43 -23.27 -40.80
C ALA A 173 1.23 -22.99 -39.87
N LEU A 174 1.26 -21.92 -39.08
CA LEU A 174 0.12 -21.54 -38.23
C LEU A 174 -1.01 -20.94 -39.07
N PRO A 175 -2.29 -21.20 -38.75
CA PRO A 175 -3.42 -20.52 -39.38
C PRO A 175 -3.31 -18.99 -39.27
N GLU A 176 -3.73 -18.26 -40.30
CA GLU A 176 -3.60 -16.81 -40.37
C GLU A 176 -4.24 -16.09 -39.18
N ALA A 177 -5.48 -16.45 -38.84
CA ALA A 177 -6.18 -15.90 -37.68
C ALA A 177 -5.42 -16.13 -36.35
N ALA A 178 -4.72 -17.26 -36.21
CA ALA A 178 -3.92 -17.55 -35.02
C ALA A 178 -2.67 -16.66 -34.97
N ARG A 179 -1.99 -16.47 -36.11
CA ARG A 179 -0.83 -15.57 -36.20
C ARG A 179 -1.20 -14.14 -35.84
N GLU A 180 -2.32 -13.63 -36.38
CA GLU A 180 -2.81 -12.29 -36.06
C GLU A 180 -3.15 -12.13 -34.57
N ALA A 181 -3.83 -13.12 -33.99
CA ALA A 181 -4.15 -13.11 -32.56
C ALA A 181 -2.89 -13.12 -31.68
N LEU A 182 -1.92 -13.99 -31.99
CA LEU A 182 -0.64 -14.07 -31.29
C LEU A 182 0.15 -12.77 -31.41
N ALA A 183 0.18 -12.16 -32.60
CA ALA A 183 0.83 -10.88 -32.84
C ALA A 183 0.21 -9.77 -31.96
N MET A 184 -1.12 -9.68 -31.88
CA MET A 184 -1.79 -8.69 -31.02
C MET A 184 -1.40 -8.83 -29.54
N VAL A 185 -1.40 -10.07 -29.01
CA VAL A 185 -1.04 -10.32 -27.60
C VAL A 185 0.44 -10.01 -27.36
N ALA A 186 1.33 -10.41 -28.26
CA ALA A 186 2.76 -10.17 -28.16
C ALA A 186 3.10 -8.67 -28.26
N ALA A 187 2.44 -7.93 -29.15
CA ALA A 187 2.61 -6.48 -29.28
C ALA A 187 2.18 -5.78 -27.99
N HIS A 188 1.02 -6.17 -27.43
CA HIS A 188 0.56 -5.62 -26.17
C HIS A 188 1.48 -5.98 -25.00
N TRP A 189 2.08 -7.17 -25.00
CA TRP A 189 3.09 -7.56 -24.02
C TRP A 189 4.34 -6.66 -24.11
N ARG A 190 4.89 -6.45 -25.31
CA ARG A 190 6.07 -5.59 -25.54
C ARG A 190 5.82 -4.15 -25.07
N ASP A 191 4.69 -3.58 -25.46
CA ASP A 191 4.28 -2.23 -25.05
C ASP A 191 4.10 -2.12 -23.53
N THR A 192 3.46 -3.13 -22.91
CA THR A 192 3.29 -3.17 -21.46
C THR A 192 4.64 -3.26 -20.73
N ASP A 193 5.58 -4.04 -21.24
CA ASP A 193 6.92 -4.19 -20.67
C ASP A 193 7.71 -2.87 -20.72
N ALA A 194 7.73 -2.21 -21.89
CA ALA A 194 8.35 -0.90 -22.06
C ALA A 194 7.76 0.17 -21.13
N LYS A 195 6.44 0.17 -20.93
CA LYS A 195 5.75 1.07 -19.99
C LYS A 195 6.11 0.79 -18.52
N ILE A 196 6.35 -0.48 -18.16
CA ILE A 196 6.84 -0.82 -16.82
C ILE A 196 8.23 -0.25 -16.60
N ASP A 197 9.13 -0.37 -17.60
CA ASP A 197 10.49 0.17 -17.51
C ASP A 197 10.47 1.71 -17.40
N ALA A 198 9.61 2.39 -18.17
CA ALA A 198 9.42 3.83 -18.04
C ALA A 198 8.96 4.23 -16.62
N LEU A 199 8.02 3.47 -16.02
CA LEU A 199 7.58 3.70 -14.64
C LEU A 199 8.69 3.42 -13.62
N ASP A 200 9.54 2.42 -13.86
CA ASP A 200 10.70 2.13 -13.02
C ASP A 200 11.71 3.29 -13.04
N HIS A 201 11.95 3.90 -14.20
CA HIS A 201 12.76 5.11 -14.33
C HIS A 201 12.16 6.30 -13.58
N GLU A 202 10.85 6.52 -13.68
CA GLU A 202 10.18 7.60 -12.95
C GLU A 202 10.23 7.42 -11.43
N ILE A 203 10.06 6.18 -10.94
CA ILE A 203 10.21 5.88 -9.51
C ILE A 203 11.65 6.11 -9.06
N LEU A 204 12.64 5.71 -9.87
CA LEU A 204 14.05 5.94 -9.57
C LEU A 204 14.39 7.44 -9.56
N ARG A 205 13.81 8.23 -10.48
CA ARG A 205 13.96 9.69 -10.52
C ARG A 205 13.39 10.32 -9.25
N TRP A 206 12.18 9.94 -8.84
CA TRP A 206 11.58 10.38 -7.58
C TRP A 206 12.46 10.04 -6.38
N HIS A 207 12.98 8.80 -6.33
CA HIS A 207 13.88 8.34 -5.27
C HIS A 207 15.15 9.20 -5.18
N ARG A 208 15.80 9.49 -6.31
CA ARG A 208 17.00 10.35 -6.37
C ARG A 208 16.74 11.78 -5.91
N GLY A 209 15.51 12.28 -6.06
CA GLY A 209 15.08 13.58 -5.55
C GLY A 209 14.68 13.60 -4.07
N ASN A 210 14.67 12.44 -3.38
CA ASN A 210 14.17 12.34 -2.01
C ASN A 210 15.24 11.77 -1.06
N ALA A 211 15.76 12.63 -0.18
CA ALA A 211 16.84 12.27 0.76
C ALA A 211 16.46 11.14 1.72
N ASP A 212 15.22 11.14 2.24
CA ASP A 212 14.72 10.10 3.12
C ASP A 212 14.65 8.73 2.44
N SER A 213 14.22 8.72 1.17
CA SER A 213 14.19 7.52 0.34
C SER A 213 15.61 6.97 0.13
N GLN A 214 16.57 7.83 -0.19
CA GLN A 214 17.98 7.44 -0.35
C GLN A 214 18.56 6.86 0.95
N ARG A 215 18.29 7.49 2.08
CA ARG A 215 18.78 7.05 3.39
C ARG A 215 18.31 5.64 3.74
N ILE A 216 17.02 5.32 3.58
CA ILE A 216 16.52 3.97 3.90
C ILE A 216 16.89 2.93 2.84
N ALA A 217 17.21 3.33 1.61
CA ALA A 217 17.71 2.41 0.58
C ALA A 217 19.11 1.84 0.89
N THR A 218 19.81 2.38 1.89
CA THR A 218 21.05 1.79 2.41
C THR A 218 20.83 0.50 3.20
N ILE A 219 19.59 0.21 3.61
CA ILE A 219 19.25 -1.03 4.32
C ILE A 219 19.30 -2.22 3.34
N PRO A 220 20.05 -3.30 3.62
CA PRO A 220 20.05 -4.51 2.80
C PRO A 220 18.64 -5.06 2.59
N GLY A 221 18.25 -5.16 1.32
CA GLY A 221 16.92 -5.60 0.89
C GLY A 221 15.91 -4.47 0.68
N ILE A 222 16.24 -3.22 0.98
CA ILE A 222 15.44 -2.04 0.59
C ILE A 222 16.15 -1.36 -0.57
N GLY A 223 15.66 -1.55 -1.79
CA GLY A 223 16.12 -0.79 -2.96
C GLY A 223 15.26 0.45 -3.22
N PRO A 224 15.56 1.24 -4.29
CA PRO A 224 14.82 2.45 -4.66
C PRO A 224 13.30 2.26 -4.68
N LEU A 225 12.81 1.19 -5.32
CA LEU A 225 11.38 0.85 -5.40
C LEU A 225 10.73 0.66 -4.01
N ILE A 226 11.44 0.03 -3.08
CA ILE A 226 10.89 -0.24 -1.75
C ILE A 226 10.97 1.03 -0.91
N ALA A 227 12.08 1.76 -1.00
CA ALA A 227 12.30 2.99 -0.28
C ALA A 227 11.29 4.08 -0.67
N SER A 228 11.04 4.28 -1.96
CA SER A 228 10.06 5.26 -2.45
C SER A 228 8.65 4.94 -1.94
N ALA A 229 8.26 3.65 -1.99
CA ALA A 229 6.97 3.20 -1.47
C ALA A 229 6.85 3.41 0.05
N ILE A 230 7.90 3.14 0.82
CA ILE A 230 7.90 3.38 2.28
C ILE A 230 7.69 4.86 2.57
N VAL A 231 8.50 5.75 2.00
CA VAL A 231 8.44 7.19 2.32
C VAL A 231 7.09 7.78 1.91
N ALA A 232 6.64 7.50 0.68
CA ALA A 232 5.36 8.01 0.19
C ALA A 232 4.14 7.45 0.95
N THR A 233 4.26 6.25 1.54
CA THR A 233 3.19 5.63 2.35
C THR A 233 3.22 6.06 3.81
N MET A 234 4.41 6.20 4.40
CA MET A 234 4.59 6.50 5.82
C MET A 234 4.15 7.92 6.15
N GLY A 235 4.53 8.90 5.31
CA GLY A 235 4.43 10.31 5.66
C GLY A 235 5.36 10.63 6.83
N ASP A 236 4.87 11.43 7.78
CA ASP A 236 5.60 11.76 9.00
C ASP A 236 5.90 10.49 9.85
N PRO A 237 7.19 10.15 10.09
CA PRO A 237 7.59 9.05 10.96
C PRO A 237 7.19 9.24 12.43
N GLY A 238 7.05 10.48 12.90
CA GLY A 238 6.74 10.84 14.29
C GLY A 238 5.38 10.32 14.78
N ARG A 239 4.48 9.96 13.86
CA ARG A 239 3.17 9.35 14.20
C ARG A 239 3.27 7.98 14.85
N PHE A 240 4.42 7.32 14.75
CA PHE A 240 4.67 6.06 15.42
C PHE A 240 5.60 6.29 16.61
N LYS A 241 5.28 5.71 17.78
CA LYS A 241 6.15 5.81 18.96
C LYS A 241 7.41 4.99 18.76
N THR A 242 7.28 3.85 18.09
CA THR A 242 8.38 2.92 17.84
C THR A 242 8.30 2.29 16.45
N GLY A 243 9.43 1.77 15.96
CA GLY A 243 9.45 0.98 14.72
C GLY A 243 8.62 -0.30 14.80
N ARG A 244 8.32 -0.80 16.02
CA ARG A 244 7.41 -1.94 16.20
C ARG A 244 5.98 -1.55 15.81
N ASP A 245 5.57 -0.32 16.12
CA ASP A 245 4.25 0.19 15.74
C ASP A 245 4.15 0.32 14.21
N PHE A 246 5.22 0.78 13.55
CA PHE A 246 5.25 0.81 12.09
C PHE A 246 5.17 -0.61 11.48
N ALA A 247 5.93 -1.58 12.01
CA ALA A 247 5.85 -2.96 11.53
C ALA A 247 4.47 -3.60 11.79
N ALA A 248 3.82 -3.27 12.91
CA ALA A 248 2.46 -3.70 13.21
C ALA A 248 1.44 -3.08 12.25
N TRP A 249 1.58 -1.80 11.95
CA TRP A 249 0.74 -1.06 10.99
C TRP A 249 0.86 -1.63 9.56
N LEU A 250 2.03 -2.14 9.18
CA LEU A 250 2.25 -2.89 7.92
C LEU A 250 1.76 -4.34 7.97
N GLY A 251 1.27 -4.81 9.12
CA GLY A 251 0.81 -6.18 9.31
C GLY A 251 1.90 -7.23 9.20
N LEU A 252 3.13 -6.87 9.59
CA LEU A 252 4.32 -7.74 9.62
C LEU A 252 4.55 -8.40 10.99
N VAL A 253 3.59 -8.26 11.91
CA VAL A 253 3.63 -8.86 13.25
C VAL A 253 2.66 -10.06 13.32
N PRO A 254 2.98 -11.10 14.12
CA PRO A 254 2.05 -12.21 14.38
C PRO A 254 0.71 -11.71 14.93
N SER A 255 -0.38 -12.35 14.56
CA SER A 255 -1.64 -12.23 15.30
C SER A 255 -1.49 -12.90 16.67
N GLN A 256 -2.21 -12.41 17.66
CA GLN A 256 -2.20 -12.95 19.01
C GLN A 256 -3.61 -13.29 19.44
N ASN A 257 -3.84 -14.56 19.79
CA ASN A 257 -5.04 -15.03 20.46
C ASN A 257 -4.61 -15.54 21.82
N SER A 258 -4.94 -14.82 22.88
CA SER A 258 -4.54 -15.18 24.25
C SER A 258 -5.77 -15.26 25.13
N THR A 259 -5.95 -16.40 25.79
CA THR A 259 -7.04 -16.65 26.75
C THR A 259 -6.46 -17.34 27.98
N GLY A 260 -6.92 -16.95 29.18
CA GLY A 260 -6.60 -17.65 30.44
C GLY A 260 -5.12 -17.94 30.68
N GLY A 261 -4.22 -17.00 30.39
CA GLY A 261 -2.77 -17.13 30.62
C GLY A 261 -1.97 -17.87 29.54
N LYS A 262 -2.61 -18.43 28.51
CA LYS A 262 -1.91 -19.05 27.37
C LYS A 262 -1.78 -18.06 26.23
N THR A 263 -0.54 -17.75 25.83
CA THR A 263 -0.26 -16.90 24.67
C THR A 263 -0.04 -17.75 23.42
N VAL A 264 -0.97 -17.67 22.45
CA VAL A 264 -0.82 -18.32 21.15
C VAL A 264 -0.58 -17.26 20.07
N LEU A 265 0.59 -17.35 19.42
CA LEU A 265 0.93 -16.51 18.27
C LEU A 265 0.55 -17.24 16.98
N GLY A 266 -0.16 -16.53 16.10
CA GLY A 266 -0.62 -17.03 14.81
C GLY A 266 0.15 -16.48 13.60
N PRO A 267 -0.41 -16.59 12.39
CA PRO A 267 0.12 -15.95 11.19
C PRO A 267 0.23 -14.44 11.34
N ILE A 268 0.99 -13.77 10.47
CA ILE A 268 1.02 -12.30 10.47
C ILE A 268 -0.38 -11.71 10.25
N THR A 269 -0.67 -10.55 10.85
CA THR A 269 -2.01 -9.94 10.79
C THR A 269 -2.45 -9.53 9.38
N LYS A 270 -1.48 -9.28 8.47
CA LYS A 270 -1.73 -8.78 7.10
C LYS A 270 -2.51 -7.45 7.08
N ALA A 271 -2.56 -6.72 8.19
CA ALA A 271 -3.15 -5.38 8.29
C ALA A 271 -2.42 -4.35 7.41
N GLY A 272 -3.08 -3.26 7.05
CA GLY A 272 -2.47 -2.19 6.25
C GLY A 272 -2.19 -2.57 4.79
N ASP A 273 -1.19 -1.92 4.20
CA ASP A 273 -0.97 -1.95 2.75
C ASP A 273 -0.36 -3.26 2.24
N ARG A 274 -1.15 -4.02 1.48
CA ARG A 274 -0.71 -5.29 0.88
C ARG A 274 0.47 -5.11 -0.09
N TYR A 275 0.52 -4.02 -0.85
CA TYR A 275 1.59 -3.79 -1.83
C TYR A 275 2.93 -3.55 -1.14
N LEU A 276 2.95 -2.62 -0.18
CA LEU A 276 4.17 -2.28 0.55
C LEU A 276 4.69 -3.50 1.34
N ARG A 277 3.79 -4.27 1.96
CA ARG A 277 4.17 -5.51 2.63
C ARG A 277 4.77 -6.54 1.66
N SER A 278 4.18 -6.73 0.48
CA SER A 278 4.73 -7.63 -0.54
C SER A 278 6.13 -7.20 -0.98
N LEU A 279 6.33 -5.90 -1.24
CA LEU A 279 7.64 -5.35 -1.59
C LEU A 279 8.70 -5.63 -0.52
N LEU A 280 8.38 -5.36 0.76
CA LEU A 280 9.28 -5.63 1.88
C LEU A 280 9.66 -7.11 2.00
N VAL A 281 8.70 -8.03 1.81
CA VAL A 281 8.96 -9.48 1.87
C VAL A 281 9.83 -9.94 0.69
N VAL A 282 9.60 -9.42 -0.52
CA VAL A 282 10.44 -9.70 -1.69
C VAL A 282 11.86 -9.16 -1.48
N GLY A 283 11.99 -7.93 -1.01
CA GLY A 283 13.27 -7.31 -0.66
C GLY A 283 14.04 -8.09 0.40
N ALA A 284 13.36 -8.49 1.48
CA ALA A 284 13.91 -9.34 2.52
C ALA A 284 14.37 -10.70 1.97
N THR A 285 13.58 -11.31 1.09
CA THR A 285 13.95 -12.58 0.46
C THR A 285 15.23 -12.43 -0.38
N SER A 286 15.33 -11.35 -1.18
CA SER A 286 16.55 -11.07 -1.95
C SER A 286 17.78 -10.83 -1.07
N ALA A 287 17.63 -10.10 0.05
CA ALA A 287 18.71 -9.91 1.01
C ALA A 287 19.11 -11.22 1.68
N LEU A 288 18.13 -12.05 2.05
CA LEU A 288 18.38 -13.37 2.65
C LEU A 288 19.18 -14.27 1.71
N TRP A 289 18.82 -14.32 0.42
CA TRP A 289 19.53 -15.14 -0.57
C TRP A 289 21.00 -14.73 -0.73
N ARG A 290 21.29 -13.44 -0.70
CA ARG A 290 22.68 -12.92 -0.75
C ARG A 290 23.49 -13.31 0.48
N ARG A 291 22.84 -13.33 1.65
CA ARG A 291 23.47 -13.60 2.95
C ARG A 291 23.37 -15.06 3.41
N ARG A 292 22.84 -15.97 2.59
CA ARG A 292 22.51 -17.35 2.97
C ARG A 292 23.70 -18.18 3.46
N LYS A 293 24.92 -17.83 3.02
CA LYS A 293 26.17 -18.53 3.35
C LYS A 293 26.86 -17.96 4.59
N GLU A 294 26.40 -16.82 5.10
CA GLU A 294 26.98 -16.21 6.30
C GLU A 294 26.72 -17.10 7.51
N LYS A 295 27.75 -17.28 8.34
CA LYS A 295 27.68 -18.04 9.60
C LYS A 295 27.68 -17.08 10.79
N GLY A 296 27.20 -17.55 11.94
CA GLY A 296 27.23 -16.77 13.20
C GLY A 296 26.26 -15.58 13.25
N THR A 297 25.45 -15.34 12.21
CA THR A 297 24.50 -14.22 12.19
C THR A 297 23.14 -14.59 12.76
N TRP A 298 22.38 -13.57 13.16
CA TRP A 298 20.96 -13.73 13.53
C TRP A 298 20.14 -14.43 12.43
N LEU A 299 20.45 -14.17 11.15
CA LEU A 299 19.78 -14.81 10.02
C LEU A 299 20.13 -16.29 9.92
N ALA A 300 21.40 -16.65 10.06
CA ALA A 300 21.85 -18.04 10.06
C ALA A 300 21.18 -18.85 11.19
N ALA A 301 21.14 -18.29 12.40
CA ALA A 301 20.48 -18.91 13.55
C ALA A 301 18.95 -19.06 13.38
N LEU A 302 18.32 -18.21 12.57
CA LEU A 302 16.89 -18.32 12.27
C LEU A 302 16.63 -19.34 11.14
N MET A 303 17.47 -19.35 10.11
CA MET A 303 17.43 -20.35 9.01
C MET A 303 17.62 -21.78 9.52
N ALA A 304 18.39 -21.98 10.59
CA ALA A 304 18.57 -23.29 11.22
C ALA A 304 17.28 -23.84 11.89
N ARG A 305 16.28 -23.00 12.17
CA ARG A 305 15.10 -23.37 12.97
C ARG A 305 13.75 -23.10 12.29
N LYS A 306 13.74 -22.35 11.18
CA LYS A 306 12.53 -21.83 10.54
C LYS A 306 12.64 -21.95 9.03
N THR A 307 11.49 -22.03 8.36
CA THR A 307 11.46 -22.07 6.89
C THR A 307 11.94 -20.74 6.30
N VAL A 308 12.48 -20.78 5.08
CA VAL A 308 12.93 -19.58 4.35
C VAL A 308 11.86 -18.49 4.33
N ARG A 309 10.59 -18.86 4.11
CA ARG A 309 9.47 -17.92 4.10
C ARG A 309 9.26 -17.24 5.44
N GLN A 310 9.37 -17.97 6.55
CA GLN A 310 9.26 -17.39 7.89
C GLN A 310 10.44 -16.44 8.19
N VAL A 311 11.66 -16.82 7.77
CA VAL A 311 12.85 -15.98 7.90
C VAL A 311 12.72 -14.69 7.09
N SER A 312 12.25 -14.76 5.84
CA SER A 312 11.99 -13.58 5.01
C SER A 312 10.99 -12.62 5.65
N ILE A 313 9.92 -13.15 6.27
CA ILE A 313 8.93 -12.31 6.98
C ILE A 313 9.56 -11.65 8.21
N ALA A 314 10.34 -12.40 8.99
CA ALA A 314 11.05 -11.85 10.16
C ALA A 314 12.06 -10.76 9.75
N LEU A 315 12.79 -10.97 8.65
CA LEU A 315 13.71 -9.98 8.11
C LEU A 315 12.97 -8.75 7.58
N ALA A 316 11.83 -8.93 6.88
CA ALA A 316 10.98 -7.81 6.46
C ALA A 316 10.46 -6.97 7.65
N ASN A 317 10.08 -7.62 8.75
CA ASN A 317 9.73 -6.94 10.00
C ASN A 317 10.91 -6.12 10.55
N LYS A 318 12.11 -6.71 10.60
CA LYS A 318 13.34 -6.02 11.03
C LYS A 318 13.67 -4.84 10.12
N MET A 319 13.57 -5.00 8.79
CA MET A 319 13.78 -3.95 7.80
C MET A 319 12.81 -2.78 7.97
N ALA A 320 11.51 -3.06 8.19
CA ALA A 320 10.52 -2.01 8.46
C ALA A 320 10.90 -1.21 9.73
N ARG A 321 11.30 -1.88 10.81
CA ARG A 321 11.74 -1.23 12.05
C ARG A 321 12.99 -0.37 11.85
N MET A 322 13.95 -0.84 11.06
CA MET A 322 15.15 -0.08 10.72
C MET A 322 14.82 1.14 9.85
N ALA A 323 13.96 0.97 8.85
CA ALA A 323 13.51 2.08 7.99
C ALA A 323 12.83 3.18 8.82
N TRP A 324 11.92 2.82 9.73
CA TRP A 324 11.32 3.79 10.65
C TRP A 324 12.38 4.46 11.54
N ALA A 325 13.32 3.70 12.11
CA ALA A 325 14.32 4.25 13.01
C ALA A 325 15.22 5.27 12.30
N ILE A 326 15.63 4.97 11.06
CA ILE A 326 16.36 5.90 10.20
C ILE A 326 15.48 7.14 9.96
N LEU A 327 14.28 6.99 9.42
CA LEU A 327 13.43 8.14 9.10
C LEU A 327 13.12 9.04 10.30
N ALA A 328 12.85 8.45 11.48
CA ALA A 328 12.54 9.20 12.69
C ALA A 328 13.75 9.83 13.39
N LYS A 329 14.96 9.25 13.26
CA LYS A 329 16.13 9.66 14.06
C LYS A 329 17.30 10.23 13.26
N GLY A 330 17.20 10.26 11.93
CA GLY A 330 18.33 10.65 11.10
C GLY A 330 19.32 9.50 10.81
N GLY A 331 20.38 9.79 10.07
CA GLY A 331 21.45 8.84 9.74
C GLY A 331 21.13 7.91 8.56
N VAL A 332 22.00 6.92 8.36
CA VAL A 332 21.93 5.87 7.33
C VAL A 332 22.12 4.50 7.99
N TYR A 333 21.81 3.42 7.27
CA TYR A 333 22.06 2.08 7.77
C TYR A 333 23.56 1.87 7.99
N ARG A 334 23.89 1.29 9.14
CA ARG A 334 25.24 0.81 9.48
C ARG A 334 25.12 -0.67 9.79
N GLU A 335 26.00 -1.48 9.20
CA GLU A 335 26.04 -2.89 9.57
C GLU A 335 26.37 -3.01 11.07
N PRO A 336 25.67 -3.89 11.80
CA PRO A 336 26.03 -4.16 13.18
C PRO A 336 27.46 -4.72 13.20
N THR A 337 28.37 -4.05 13.90
CA THR A 337 29.67 -4.62 14.24
C THR A 337 29.42 -5.92 14.97
N ALA A 338 30.07 -7.01 14.55
CA ALA A 338 30.01 -8.25 15.31
C ALA A 338 30.48 -7.92 16.74
N LEU A 339 29.64 -8.20 17.74
CA LEU A 339 30.10 -8.19 19.13
C LEU A 339 31.27 -9.16 19.18
N ALA A 340 32.46 -8.66 19.50
CA ALA A 340 33.60 -9.51 19.81
C ALA A 340 33.15 -10.50 20.89
N ALA A 341 33.39 -11.78 20.63
CA ALA A 341 32.88 -12.90 21.41
C ALA A 341 33.33 -12.85 22.88
#